data_AF-W0Q6W2-F1
#
_entry.id   AF-W0Q6W2-F1
#
_cell.length_a   1.000
_cell.length_b   1.000
_cell.length_c   1.000
_cell.angle_alpha   90.00
_cell.angle_beta   90.00
_cell.angle_gamma   90.00
#
_symmetry.space_group_name_H-M   'P 1'
#
loop_
_entity.id
_entity.type
_entity.pdbx_description
1 polymer ?
#
loop_
_entity_poly.entity_id
_entity_poly.type
_entity_poly.pdbx_seq_one_letter_code
_entity_poly.pdbx_strand_id
1 'polypeptide(L)'
;MKTEWIKNLVQKLIAISKAVENYFTSGSFGVKFYPFLMHPCFRKSCAFLVSIIAIVSSFSGVFYLLAEHFTILFSERSLTTYFHHSTLELLVPVGTMLDGKITELSPLSIVMRTMFVIQAIVFFFIYAIGITHITHNKLRVIGLVLALGFAIGCSLISGIQPTSQGEFGIYNLGASITFLIGNLTLIIAGLDIYHPTMRFFKRFSITAGIIGAVCILITMFLPTIFSPLIERAGIYTIMMWEILAGFAIIKRLRKIPSLTRPIET
;
A
#
# COMPACT_ATOMS: atom_id res chain seq x y z
N MET A 1 -35.17 -15.45 28.92
CA MET A 1 -35.44 -14.38 27.94
C MET A 1 -34.28 -14.07 26.97
N LYS A 2 -33.00 -14.11 27.36
CA LYS A 2 -31.87 -13.80 26.45
C LYS A 2 -31.57 -14.86 25.38
N THR A 3 -31.82 -16.14 25.66
CA THR A 3 -31.44 -17.27 24.78
C THR A 3 -32.32 -17.41 23.54
N GLU A 4 -33.62 -17.10 23.68
CA GLU A 4 -34.61 -17.08 22.58
C GLU A 4 -34.25 -16.04 21.52
N TRP A 5 -33.84 -14.84 21.96
CA TRP A 5 -33.47 -13.75 21.07
C TRP A 5 -32.22 -14.07 20.24
N ILE A 6 -31.20 -14.67 20.87
CA ILE A 6 -29.97 -15.10 20.17
C ILE A 6 -30.28 -16.18 19.14
N LYS A 7 -31.12 -17.17 19.47
CA LYS A 7 -31.53 -18.21 18.51
C LYS A 7 -32.26 -17.63 17.31
N ASN A 8 -33.16 -16.68 17.54
CA ASN A 8 -33.93 -16.03 16.48
C ASN A 8 -33.03 -15.15 15.57
N LEU A 9 -32.04 -14.48 16.16
CA LEU A 9 -31.05 -13.71 15.43
C LEU A 9 -30.12 -14.59 14.58
N VAL A 10 -29.67 -15.72 15.14
CA VAL A 10 -28.88 -16.73 14.40
C VAL A 10 -29.70 -17.33 13.26
N GLN A 11 -30.98 -17.66 13.46
CA GLN A 11 -31.85 -18.17 12.40
C GLN A 11 -32.07 -17.15 11.29
N LYS A 12 -32.26 -15.86 11.62
CA LYS A 12 -32.33 -14.79 10.61
C LYS A 12 -31.03 -14.66 9.82
N LEU A 13 -29.87 -14.72 10.49
CA LEU A 13 -28.57 -14.66 9.81
C LEU A 13 -28.36 -15.86 8.88
N ILE A 14 -28.76 -17.07 9.29
CA ILE A 14 -28.71 -18.27 8.45
C ILE A 14 -29.65 -18.12 7.25
N ALA A 15 -30.86 -17.61 7.43
CA ALA A 15 -31.81 -17.39 6.34
C ALA A 15 -31.28 -16.35 5.33
N ILE A 16 -30.68 -15.26 5.81
CA ILE A 16 -30.05 -14.24 4.96
C ILE A 16 -28.85 -14.85 4.22
N SER A 17 -27.97 -15.57 4.92
CA SER A 17 -26.82 -16.25 4.31
C SER A 17 -27.25 -17.19 3.19
N LYS A 18 -28.31 -17.98 3.42
CA LYS A 18 -28.82 -18.95 2.44
C LYS A 18 -29.52 -18.25 1.27
N ALA A 19 -30.20 -17.13 1.50
CA ALA A 19 -30.77 -16.30 0.45
C ALA A 19 -29.68 -15.67 -0.43
N VAL A 20 -28.60 -15.19 0.18
CA VAL A 20 -27.43 -14.64 -0.52
C VAL A 20 -26.71 -15.74 -1.31
N GLU A 21 -26.47 -16.89 -0.70
CA GLU A 21 -25.83 -18.04 -1.36
C GLU A 21 -26.67 -18.55 -2.54
N ASN A 22 -27.99 -18.71 -2.36
CA ASN A 22 -28.91 -19.06 -3.45
C ASN A 22 -28.92 -18.00 -4.57
N TYR A 23 -28.83 -16.72 -4.24
CA TYR A 23 -28.76 -15.64 -5.23
C TYR A 23 -27.49 -15.71 -6.09
N PHE A 24 -26.34 -16.09 -5.50
CA PHE A 24 -25.08 -16.27 -6.21
C PHE A 24 -24.96 -17.61 -6.95
N THR A 25 -25.55 -18.69 -6.42
CA THR A 25 -25.45 -20.05 -6.99
C THR A 25 -26.53 -20.38 -8.03
N SER A 26 -27.71 -19.76 -7.95
CA SER A 26 -28.82 -19.98 -8.92
C SER A 26 -28.58 -19.38 -10.32
N GLY A 27 -27.37 -18.85 -10.60
CA GLY A 27 -27.04 -18.21 -11.88
C GLY A 27 -27.67 -16.82 -12.07
N SER A 28 -28.56 -16.37 -11.18
CA SER A 28 -29.29 -15.08 -11.27
C SER A 28 -28.37 -13.86 -11.30
N PHE A 29 -27.33 -13.84 -10.47
CA PHE A 29 -26.36 -12.74 -10.45
C PHE A 29 -25.50 -12.69 -11.73
N GLY A 30 -24.99 -13.84 -12.17
CA GLY A 30 -24.24 -13.97 -13.42
C GLY A 30 -25.11 -13.54 -14.60
N VAL A 31 -26.29 -14.12 -14.79
CA VAL A 31 -27.13 -13.82 -15.96
C VAL A 31 -27.58 -12.36 -16.03
N LYS A 32 -27.81 -11.68 -14.89
CA LYS A 32 -28.23 -10.26 -14.87
C LYS A 32 -27.07 -9.27 -15.02
N PHE A 33 -25.94 -9.50 -14.36
CA PHE A 33 -24.82 -8.54 -14.34
C PHE A 33 -23.75 -8.84 -15.39
N TYR A 34 -23.62 -10.08 -15.85
CA TYR A 34 -22.62 -10.46 -16.84
C TYR A 34 -22.75 -9.71 -18.17
N PRO A 35 -23.95 -9.43 -18.73
CA PRO A 35 -24.09 -8.59 -19.92
C PRO A 35 -23.58 -7.16 -19.70
N PHE A 36 -23.78 -6.60 -18.49
CA PHE A 36 -23.34 -5.26 -18.13
C PHE A 36 -21.82 -5.20 -17.90
N LEU A 37 -21.26 -6.20 -17.21
CA LEU A 37 -19.81 -6.34 -16.96
C LEU A 37 -19.01 -6.66 -18.24
N MET A 38 -19.62 -7.40 -19.18
CA MET A 38 -19.04 -7.70 -20.50
C MET A 38 -19.17 -6.55 -21.49
N HIS A 39 -19.98 -5.53 -21.18
CA HIS A 39 -20.21 -4.41 -22.09
C HIS A 39 -18.89 -3.71 -22.41
N PRO A 40 -18.57 -3.45 -23.69
CA PRO A 40 -17.29 -2.88 -24.10
C PRO A 40 -16.99 -1.54 -23.43
N CYS A 41 -18.01 -0.73 -23.13
CA CYS A 41 -17.84 0.50 -22.34
C CYS A 41 -17.36 0.22 -20.92
N PHE A 42 -17.91 -0.78 -20.23
CA PHE A 42 -17.48 -1.12 -18.86
C PHE A 42 -16.03 -1.61 -18.85
N ARG A 43 -15.65 -2.46 -19.80
CA ARG A 43 -14.26 -2.93 -19.95
C ARG A 43 -13.28 -1.78 -20.26
N LYS A 44 -13.66 -0.84 -21.11
CA LYS A 44 -12.87 0.37 -21.40
C LYS A 44 -12.76 1.28 -20.17
N SER A 45 -13.85 1.48 -19.44
CA SER A 45 -13.85 2.27 -18.19
C SER A 45 -12.97 1.65 -17.11
N CYS A 46 -13.02 0.33 -16.91
CA CYS A 46 -12.11 -0.36 -15.99
C CYS A 46 -10.65 -0.21 -16.41
N ALA A 47 -10.34 -0.38 -17.70
CA ALA A 47 -8.98 -0.20 -18.19
C ALA A 47 -8.49 1.25 -18.03
N PHE A 48 -9.37 2.23 -18.23
CA PHE A 48 -9.09 3.64 -18.00
C PHE A 48 -8.80 3.92 -16.52
N LEU A 49 -9.62 3.39 -15.62
CA LEU A 49 -9.43 3.51 -14.18
C LEU A 49 -8.10 2.88 -13.73
N VAL A 50 -7.78 1.68 -14.22
CA VAL A 50 -6.48 1.02 -13.95
C VAL A 50 -5.32 1.88 -14.47
N SER A 51 -5.49 2.52 -15.64
CA SER A 51 -4.48 3.43 -16.19
C SER A 51 -4.29 4.67 -15.33
N ILE A 52 -5.36 5.29 -14.84
CA ILE A 52 -5.26 6.45 -13.94
C ILE A 52 -4.52 6.06 -12.66
N ILE A 53 -4.91 4.95 -12.02
CA ILE A 53 -4.25 4.47 -10.80
C ILE A 53 -2.77 4.21 -11.05
N ALA A 54 -2.42 3.58 -12.17
CA ALA A 54 -1.02 3.30 -12.50
C ALA A 54 -0.20 4.58 -12.72
N ILE A 55 -0.79 5.62 -13.33
CA ILE A 55 -0.16 6.92 -13.50
C ILE A 55 0.03 7.59 -12.14
N VAL A 56 -1.04 7.71 -11.34
CA VAL A 56 -1.00 8.33 -10.01
C VAL A 56 0.05 7.64 -9.13
N SER A 57 0.09 6.32 -9.14
CA SER A 57 1.05 5.53 -8.37
C SER A 57 2.49 5.70 -8.84
N SER A 58 2.71 5.86 -10.15
CA SER A 58 4.05 6.18 -10.68
C SER A 58 4.57 7.54 -10.16
N PHE A 59 3.68 8.51 -9.97
CA PHE A 59 4.03 9.81 -9.41
C PHE A 59 4.05 9.84 -7.88
N SER A 60 3.26 8.99 -7.20
CA SER A 60 3.18 8.93 -5.73
C SER A 60 4.55 8.66 -5.10
N GLY A 61 5.26 7.63 -5.57
CA GLY A 61 6.60 7.33 -5.07
C GLY A 61 7.60 8.46 -5.30
N VAL A 62 7.47 9.23 -6.40
CA VAL A 62 8.31 10.41 -6.66
C VAL A 62 7.95 11.56 -5.72
N PHE A 63 6.65 11.80 -5.50
CA PHE A 63 6.19 12.83 -4.57
C PHE A 63 6.59 12.55 -3.14
N TYR A 64 6.63 11.28 -2.72
CA TYR A 64 7.16 10.90 -1.42
C TYR A 64 8.62 11.33 -1.26
N LEU A 65 9.48 11.00 -2.23
CA LEU A 65 10.91 11.35 -2.18
C LEU A 65 11.13 12.86 -2.21
N LEU A 66 10.34 13.58 -3.00
CA LEU A 66 10.38 15.04 -3.04
C LEU A 66 9.92 15.66 -1.71
N ALA A 67 8.81 15.17 -1.15
CA ALA A 67 8.29 15.64 0.12
C ALA A 67 9.31 15.44 1.25
N GLU A 68 9.93 14.26 1.31
CA GLU A 68 11.02 13.98 2.26
C GLU A 68 12.18 14.97 2.07
N HIS A 69 12.59 15.20 0.83
CA HIS A 69 13.66 16.14 0.51
C HIS A 69 13.30 17.59 0.93
N PHE A 70 12.08 18.05 0.63
CA PHE A 70 11.61 19.37 1.03
C PHE A 70 11.58 19.50 2.55
N THR A 71 11.00 18.54 3.28
CA THR A 71 10.96 18.60 4.75
C THR A 71 12.36 18.64 5.36
N ILE A 72 13.33 17.95 4.76
CA ILE A 72 14.74 17.99 5.20
C ILE A 72 15.40 19.34 4.88
N LEU A 73 15.16 19.92 3.70
CA LEU A 73 15.74 21.22 3.33
C LEU A 73 15.28 22.35 4.26
N PHE A 74 14.05 22.28 4.74
CA PHE A 74 13.51 23.25 5.70
C PHE A 74 13.88 22.94 7.16
N SER A 75 14.56 21.82 7.43
CA SER A 75 15.08 21.49 8.76
C SER A 75 16.39 22.23 9.04
N GLU A 76 16.62 22.64 10.29
CA GLU A 76 17.83 23.38 10.70
C GLU A 76 19.13 22.60 10.43
N ARG A 77 19.06 21.26 10.34
CA ARG A 77 20.21 20.38 10.10
C ARG A 77 20.45 20.05 8.61
N SER A 78 19.60 20.52 7.71
CA SER A 78 19.73 20.35 6.25
C SER A 78 20.09 18.89 5.86
N LEU A 79 21.03 18.66 4.94
CA LEU A 79 21.37 17.35 4.39
C LEU A 79 21.93 16.33 5.40
N THR A 80 22.48 16.76 6.54
CA THR A 80 23.02 15.84 7.56
C THR A 80 21.92 14.98 8.20
N THR A 81 20.67 15.43 8.08
CA THR A 81 19.45 14.74 8.52
C THR A 81 19.30 13.35 7.92
N TYR A 82 19.76 13.13 6.68
CA TYR A 82 19.67 11.81 6.04
C TYR A 82 20.47 10.72 6.77
N PHE A 83 21.56 11.09 7.46
CA PHE A 83 22.44 10.13 8.13
C PHE A 83 22.09 9.91 9.59
N HIS A 84 21.57 10.95 10.26
CA HIS A 84 21.43 10.95 11.71
C HIS A 84 19.99 10.84 12.21
N HIS A 85 18.99 11.05 11.33
CA HIS A 85 17.59 11.14 11.75
C HIS A 85 16.68 10.26 10.89
N SER A 86 15.87 9.46 11.59
CA SER A 86 14.91 8.52 10.99
C SER A 86 13.85 9.28 10.19
N THR A 87 13.27 8.63 9.18
CA THR A 87 12.16 9.22 8.43
C THR A 87 10.93 9.37 9.33
N LEU A 88 10.77 8.52 10.34
CA LEU A 88 9.71 8.64 11.34
C LEU A 88 9.81 9.93 12.17
N GLU A 89 11.02 10.46 12.41
CA GLU A 89 11.19 11.73 13.13
C GLU A 89 10.65 12.92 12.30
N LEU A 90 10.67 12.80 10.96
CA LEU A 90 10.12 13.82 10.07
C LEU A 90 8.58 13.89 10.13
N LEU A 91 7.90 12.90 10.68
CA LEU A 91 6.45 12.89 10.81
C LEU A 91 5.97 13.56 12.10
N VAL A 92 6.87 13.83 13.04
CA VAL A 92 6.53 14.40 14.35
C VAL A 92 6.76 15.91 14.34
N PRO A 93 5.75 16.75 14.65
CA PRO A 93 5.93 18.21 14.65
C PRO A 93 6.91 18.70 15.71
N VAL A 94 7.50 19.86 15.41
CA VAL A 94 8.41 20.58 16.32
C VAL A 94 7.74 20.86 17.66
N GLY A 95 8.47 20.71 18.76
CA GLY A 95 8.00 20.99 20.11
C GLY A 95 7.32 19.81 20.81
N THR A 96 7.20 18.66 20.15
CA THR A 96 6.71 17.42 20.78
C THR A 96 7.77 16.83 21.70
N MET A 97 7.37 16.47 22.92
CA MET A 97 8.23 15.73 23.84
C MET A 97 8.12 14.23 23.58
N LEU A 98 9.21 13.63 23.13
CA LEU A 98 9.36 12.19 22.97
C LEU A 98 10.47 11.71 23.89
N ASP A 99 10.12 10.82 24.82
CA ASP A 99 11.07 10.19 25.73
C ASP A 99 11.97 11.22 26.48
N GLY A 100 11.38 12.36 26.85
CA GLY A 100 12.06 13.46 27.54
C GLY A 100 12.90 14.39 26.65
N LYS A 101 12.92 14.18 25.32
CA LYS A 101 13.58 15.07 24.35
C LYS A 101 12.55 15.83 23.52
N ILE A 102 12.82 17.10 23.26
CA ILE A 102 11.99 17.93 22.38
C ILE A 102 12.42 17.70 20.94
N THR A 103 11.46 17.39 20.06
CA THR A 103 11.71 17.27 18.63
C THR A 103 11.88 18.66 18.02
N GLU A 104 13.04 18.93 17.42
CA GLU A 104 13.34 20.22 16.74
C GLU A 104 13.35 20.09 15.21
N LEU A 105 13.10 18.89 14.69
CA LEU A 105 13.58 18.51 13.37
C LEU A 105 12.61 18.75 12.20
N SER A 106 11.29 18.73 12.44
CA SER A 106 10.30 18.68 11.35
C SER A 106 9.31 19.85 11.38
N PRO A 107 9.71 21.03 10.88
CA PRO A 107 8.79 22.16 10.74
C PRO A 107 7.66 21.87 9.74
N LEU A 108 7.87 20.92 8.82
CA LEU A 108 6.91 20.50 7.79
C LEU A 108 6.39 19.07 8.01
N SER A 109 6.16 18.67 9.27
CA SER A 109 5.67 17.32 9.60
C SER A 109 4.33 16.98 8.93
N ILE A 110 3.49 17.99 8.69
CA ILE A 110 2.21 17.80 8.00
C ILE A 110 2.39 17.30 6.57
N VAL A 111 3.44 17.74 5.86
CA VAL A 111 3.72 17.31 4.48
C VAL A 111 4.03 15.82 4.45
N MET A 112 4.89 15.35 5.36
CA MET A 112 5.23 13.93 5.45
C MET A 112 4.03 13.08 5.87
N ARG A 113 3.23 13.54 6.84
CA ARG A 113 2.00 12.85 7.27
C ARG A 113 1.01 12.71 6.11
N THR A 114 0.74 13.79 5.38
CA THR A 114 -0.13 13.76 4.20
C THR A 114 0.37 12.79 3.14
N MET A 115 1.68 12.73 2.89
CA MET A 115 2.24 11.75 1.94
C MET A 115 2.04 10.31 2.39
N PHE A 116 2.15 10.00 3.69
CA PHE A 116 1.82 8.65 4.18
C PHE A 116 0.34 8.30 4.01
N VAL A 117 -0.58 9.26 4.17
CA VAL A 117 -2.01 9.03 3.86
C VAL A 117 -2.24 8.75 2.38
N ILE A 118 -1.64 9.56 1.51
CA ILE A 118 -1.71 9.35 0.06
C ILE A 118 -1.15 7.96 -0.28
N GLN A 119 -0.01 7.61 0.30
CA GLN A 119 0.64 6.31 0.11
C GLN A 119 -0.25 5.15 0.55
N ALA A 120 -0.95 5.26 1.67
CA ALA A 120 -1.90 4.25 2.15
C ALA A 120 -2.97 3.95 1.11
N ILE A 121 -3.55 5.00 0.53
CA ILE A 121 -4.64 4.92 -0.45
C ILE A 121 -4.09 4.36 -1.77
N VAL A 122 -3.05 4.98 -2.32
CA VAL A 122 -2.52 4.64 -3.64
C VAL A 122 -1.96 3.22 -3.65
N PHE A 123 -1.17 2.83 -2.64
CA PHE A 123 -0.58 1.50 -2.55
C PHE A 123 -1.64 0.39 -2.46
N PHE A 124 -2.72 0.62 -1.70
CA PHE A 124 -3.83 -0.32 -1.62
C PHE A 124 -4.51 -0.49 -2.98
N PHE A 125 -4.83 0.60 -3.67
CA PHE A 125 -5.55 0.56 -4.94
C PHE A 125 -4.69 0.01 -6.09
N ILE A 126 -3.39 0.35 -6.16
CA ILE A 126 -2.50 -0.25 -7.16
C ILE A 126 -2.37 -1.76 -6.92
N TYR A 127 -2.32 -2.24 -5.68
CA TYR A 127 -2.31 -3.67 -5.44
C TYR A 127 -3.65 -4.31 -5.83
N ALA A 128 -4.76 -3.78 -5.31
CA ALA A 128 -6.09 -4.37 -5.45
C ALA A 128 -6.59 -4.43 -6.90
N ILE A 129 -6.30 -3.39 -7.68
CA ILE A 129 -6.83 -3.21 -9.04
C ILE A 129 -5.70 -3.33 -10.08
N GLY A 130 -4.51 -2.83 -9.81
CA GLY A 130 -3.41 -2.84 -10.78
C GLY A 130 -2.70 -4.19 -10.87
N ILE A 131 -2.14 -4.65 -9.75
CA ILE A 131 -1.32 -5.86 -9.70
C ILE A 131 -2.14 -7.12 -9.96
N THR A 132 -3.37 -7.20 -9.46
CA THR A 132 -4.28 -8.35 -9.69
C THR A 132 -4.60 -8.61 -11.17
N HIS A 133 -4.40 -7.63 -12.06
CA HIS A 133 -4.53 -7.83 -13.51
C HIS A 133 -3.30 -8.51 -14.15
N ILE A 134 -2.16 -8.58 -13.46
CA ILE A 134 -0.89 -9.10 -13.98
C ILE A 134 -0.54 -10.46 -13.33
N THR A 135 -1.17 -10.79 -12.20
CA THR A 135 -0.87 -12.00 -11.44
C THR A 135 -1.79 -13.18 -11.78
N HIS A 136 -1.41 -14.37 -11.32
CA HIS A 136 -2.24 -15.59 -11.43
C HIS A 136 -3.42 -15.62 -10.46
N ASN A 137 -3.53 -14.63 -9.58
CA ASN A 137 -4.51 -14.54 -8.51
C ASN A 137 -4.42 -15.64 -7.43
N LYS A 138 -3.35 -16.46 -7.41
CA LYS A 138 -3.21 -17.53 -6.40
C LYS A 138 -2.95 -16.97 -5.01
N LEU A 139 -2.12 -15.92 -4.94
CA LEU A 139 -1.78 -15.24 -3.69
C LEU A 139 -2.53 -13.90 -3.53
N ARG A 140 -3.60 -13.69 -4.31
CA ARG A 140 -4.35 -12.43 -4.33
C ARG A 140 -4.88 -12.03 -2.96
N VAL A 141 -5.49 -12.97 -2.23
CA VAL A 141 -6.09 -12.69 -0.92
C VAL A 141 -5.00 -12.31 0.09
N ILE A 142 -3.91 -13.07 0.13
CA ILE A 142 -2.77 -12.80 1.02
C ILE A 142 -2.21 -11.41 0.74
N GLY A 143 -1.92 -11.10 -0.52
CA GLY A 143 -1.37 -9.79 -0.84
C GLY A 143 -2.35 -8.64 -0.67
N LEU A 144 -3.66 -8.84 -0.82
CA LEU A 144 -4.68 -7.84 -0.48
C LEU A 144 -4.70 -7.56 1.03
N VAL A 145 -4.61 -8.60 1.86
CA VAL A 145 -4.52 -8.45 3.31
C VAL A 145 -3.24 -7.73 3.71
N LEU A 146 -2.10 -8.04 3.06
CA LEU A 146 -0.85 -7.32 3.30
C LEU A 146 -0.94 -5.85 2.85
N ALA A 147 -1.47 -5.57 1.65
CA ALA A 147 -1.66 -4.20 1.18
C ALA A 147 -2.61 -3.40 2.09
N LEU A 148 -3.64 -4.03 2.63
CA LEU A 148 -4.52 -3.43 3.63
C LEU A 148 -3.76 -3.17 4.95
N GLY A 149 -2.96 -4.12 5.41
CA GLY A 149 -2.08 -3.93 6.57
C GLY A 149 -1.13 -2.75 6.40
N PHE A 150 -0.51 -2.62 5.23
CA PHE A 150 0.31 -1.48 4.87
C PHE A 150 -0.45 -0.16 4.97
N ALA A 151 -1.67 -0.09 4.40
CA ALA A 151 -2.50 1.11 4.45
C ALA A 151 -2.93 1.48 5.88
N ILE A 152 -3.26 0.48 6.71
CA ILE A 152 -3.54 0.67 8.14
C ILE A 152 -2.31 1.22 8.85
N GLY A 153 -1.14 0.62 8.63
CA GLY A 153 0.12 1.10 9.20
C GLY A 153 0.38 2.56 8.87
N CYS A 154 0.30 2.93 7.58
CA CYS A 154 0.52 4.31 7.14
C CYS A 154 -0.47 5.29 7.79
N SER A 155 -1.73 4.87 7.92
CA SER A 155 -2.79 5.67 8.55
C SER A 155 -2.55 5.85 10.06
N LEU A 156 -2.04 4.83 10.75
CA LEU A 156 -1.69 4.92 12.17
C LEU A 156 -0.56 5.93 12.41
N ILE A 157 0.53 5.83 11.65
CA ILE A 157 1.69 6.73 11.78
C ILE A 157 1.29 8.16 11.44
N SER A 158 0.48 8.35 10.40
CA SER A 158 0.02 9.69 10.04
C SER A 158 -1.03 10.25 10.99
N GLY A 159 -1.86 9.40 11.60
CA GLY A 159 -2.96 9.84 12.45
C GLY A 159 -2.52 10.19 13.87
N ILE A 160 -1.55 9.46 14.39
CA ILE A 160 -1.14 9.54 15.80
C ILE A 160 0.04 10.51 15.92
N GLN A 161 -0.13 11.51 16.78
CA GLN A 161 0.97 12.35 17.24
C GLN A 161 1.38 11.84 18.63
N PRO A 162 2.52 11.17 18.77
CA PRO A 162 2.90 10.55 20.03
C PRO A 162 3.21 11.63 21.08
N THR A 163 2.33 11.79 22.07
CA THR A 163 2.51 12.70 23.23
C THR A 163 2.64 11.94 24.56
N SER A 164 2.23 10.68 24.58
CA SER A 164 2.35 9.76 25.71
C SER A 164 3.04 8.45 25.31
N GLN A 165 3.54 7.71 26.30
CA GLN A 165 4.19 6.40 26.07
C GLN A 165 3.27 5.39 25.37
N GLY A 166 1.97 5.39 25.69
CA GLY A 166 0.99 4.52 25.04
C GLY A 166 0.81 4.85 23.56
N GLU A 167 0.71 6.13 23.22
CA GLU A 167 0.63 6.59 21.83
C GLU A 167 1.90 6.32 21.05
N PHE A 168 3.07 6.45 21.68
CA PHE A 168 4.36 6.10 21.08
C PHE A 168 4.44 4.61 20.72
N GLY A 169 3.90 3.73 21.58
CA GLY A 169 3.78 2.30 21.28
C GLY A 169 2.95 2.02 20.02
N ILE A 170 1.79 2.69 19.89
CA ILE A 170 0.91 2.52 18.71
C ILE A 170 1.56 3.13 17.45
N TYR A 171 2.25 4.27 17.60
CA TYR A 171 3.01 4.90 16.52
C TYR A 171 4.09 3.96 15.96
N ASN A 172 4.90 3.34 16.84
CA ASN A 172 5.93 2.37 16.45
C ASN A 172 5.33 1.08 15.88
N LEU A 173 4.18 0.64 16.38
CA LEU A 173 3.43 -0.47 15.79
C LEU A 173 3.02 -0.13 14.35
N GLY A 174 2.50 1.07 14.11
CA GLY A 174 2.16 1.58 12.78
C GLY A 174 3.37 1.58 11.84
N ALA A 175 4.52 2.07 12.32
CA ALA A 175 5.80 2.06 11.59
C ALA A 175 6.22 0.64 11.21
N SER A 176 6.18 -0.27 12.18
CA SER A 176 6.56 -1.66 12.01
C SER A 176 5.69 -2.37 10.96
N ILE A 177 4.37 -2.18 11.06
CA ILE A 177 3.40 -2.72 10.11
C ILE A 177 3.69 -2.16 8.71
N THR A 178 3.79 -0.83 8.58
CA THR A 178 4.03 -0.20 7.28
C THR A 178 5.27 -0.76 6.59
N PHE A 179 6.40 -0.77 7.28
CA PHE A 179 7.66 -1.09 6.65
C PHE A 179 7.83 -2.59 6.39
N LEU A 180 7.45 -3.44 7.35
CA LEU A 180 7.59 -4.89 7.20
C LEU A 180 6.53 -5.44 6.24
N ILE A 181 5.26 -5.11 6.45
CA ILE A 181 4.16 -5.63 5.63
C ILE A 181 4.23 -5.08 4.21
N GLY A 182 4.65 -3.83 4.02
CA GLY A 182 4.91 -3.26 2.69
C GLY A 182 5.91 -4.10 1.90
N ASN A 183 7.08 -4.37 2.49
CA ASN A 183 8.11 -5.20 1.85
C ASN A 183 7.68 -6.66 1.64
N LEU A 184 6.88 -7.25 2.53
CA LEU A 184 6.28 -8.57 2.31
C LEU A 184 5.29 -8.56 1.12
N THR A 185 4.52 -7.48 0.95
CA THR A 185 3.60 -7.32 -0.18
C THR A 185 4.35 -7.37 -1.51
N LEU A 186 5.54 -6.76 -1.59
CA LEU A 186 6.43 -6.80 -2.75
C LEU A 186 6.85 -8.24 -3.10
N ILE A 187 7.23 -9.03 -2.10
CA ILE A 187 7.63 -10.44 -2.29
C ILE A 187 6.44 -11.25 -2.83
N ILE A 188 5.26 -11.11 -2.21
CA ILE A 188 4.05 -11.82 -2.64
C ILE A 188 3.64 -11.42 -4.05
N ALA A 189 3.68 -10.13 -4.38
CA ALA A 189 3.42 -9.64 -5.74
C ALA A 189 4.39 -10.30 -6.74
N GLY A 190 5.68 -10.33 -6.43
CA GLY A 190 6.72 -10.97 -7.23
C GLY A 190 6.47 -12.46 -7.48
N LEU A 191 6.08 -13.20 -6.46
CA LEU A 191 5.79 -14.62 -6.55
C LEU A 191 4.55 -14.91 -7.42
N ASP A 192 3.51 -14.08 -7.32
CA ASP A 192 2.23 -14.25 -8.03
C ASP A 192 2.27 -13.76 -9.50
N ILE A 193 3.29 -12.97 -9.88
CA ILE A 193 3.52 -12.58 -11.29
C ILE A 193 3.94 -13.79 -12.12
N TYR A 194 3.21 -14.00 -13.22
CA TYR A 194 3.41 -15.15 -14.11
C TYR A 194 3.81 -14.82 -15.54
N HIS A 195 3.56 -13.59 -15.97
CA HIS A 195 3.75 -13.23 -17.37
C HIS A 195 5.23 -13.31 -17.77
N PRO A 196 5.59 -14.08 -18.82
CA PRO A 196 6.98 -14.27 -19.23
C PRO A 196 7.65 -12.96 -19.69
N THR A 197 6.88 -11.97 -20.11
CA THR A 197 7.37 -10.63 -20.49
C THR A 197 7.68 -9.73 -19.29
N MET A 198 7.34 -10.14 -18.06
CA MET A 198 7.50 -9.35 -16.83
C MET A 198 8.55 -9.95 -15.87
N ARG A 199 9.47 -10.77 -16.39
CA ARG A 199 10.54 -11.41 -15.58
C ARG A 199 11.39 -10.40 -14.80
N PHE A 200 11.70 -9.25 -15.40
CA PHE A 200 12.44 -8.19 -14.74
C PHE A 200 11.69 -7.66 -13.52
N PHE A 201 10.43 -7.24 -13.70
CA PHE A 201 9.60 -6.70 -12.60
C PHE A 201 9.37 -7.75 -11.50
N LYS A 202 9.17 -9.02 -11.87
CA LYS A 202 9.11 -10.14 -10.92
C LYS A 202 10.36 -10.24 -10.06
N ARG A 203 11.54 -10.32 -10.69
CA ARG A 203 12.82 -10.42 -9.97
C ARG A 203 13.03 -9.21 -9.07
N PHE A 204 12.80 -8.01 -9.60
CA PHE A 204 12.92 -6.76 -8.86
C PHE A 204 12.01 -6.74 -7.63
N SER A 205 10.74 -7.15 -7.76
CA SER A 205 9.78 -7.18 -6.64
C SER A 205 10.26 -8.07 -5.50
N ILE A 206 10.77 -9.26 -5.83
CA ILE A 206 11.28 -10.21 -4.83
C ILE A 206 12.57 -9.65 -4.19
N THR A 207 13.54 -9.20 -4.98
CA THR A 207 14.81 -8.71 -4.45
C THR A 207 14.63 -7.45 -3.61
N ALA A 208 13.83 -6.50 -4.07
CA ALA A 208 13.55 -5.26 -3.35
C ALA A 208 12.80 -5.55 -2.04
N GLY A 209 11.80 -6.44 -2.07
CA GLY A 209 11.08 -6.85 -0.87
C GLY A 209 11.96 -7.56 0.15
N ILE A 210 12.87 -8.44 -0.28
CA ILE A 210 13.82 -9.12 0.63
C ILE A 210 14.79 -8.09 1.23
N ILE A 211 15.41 -7.24 0.39
CA ILE A 211 16.35 -6.22 0.86
C ILE A 211 15.67 -5.30 1.88
N GLY A 212 14.49 -4.78 1.55
CA GLY A 212 13.77 -3.89 2.44
C GLY A 212 13.32 -4.57 3.73
N ALA A 213 12.82 -5.81 3.67
CA ALA A 213 12.48 -6.56 4.88
C ALA A 213 13.70 -6.78 5.78
N VAL A 214 14.85 -7.14 5.21
CA VAL A 214 16.09 -7.32 5.98
C VAL A 214 16.54 -6.00 6.61
N CYS A 215 16.50 -4.89 5.87
CA CYS A 215 16.82 -3.57 6.40
C CYS A 215 15.96 -3.24 7.63
N ILE A 216 14.65 -3.44 7.53
CA ILE A 216 13.72 -3.13 8.64
C ILE A 216 13.93 -4.05 9.83
N LEU A 217 14.17 -5.35 9.60
CA LEU A 217 14.50 -6.29 10.68
C LEU A 217 15.80 -5.89 11.40
N ILE A 218 16.83 -5.47 10.66
CA ILE A 218 18.08 -4.95 11.25
C ILE A 218 17.77 -3.73 12.11
N THR A 219 17.00 -2.76 11.60
CA THR A 219 16.66 -1.56 12.37
C THR A 219 15.87 -1.89 13.64
N MET A 220 15.00 -2.89 13.62
CA MET A 220 14.21 -3.31 14.78
C MET A 220 15.01 -4.06 15.85
N PHE A 221 15.88 -4.98 15.46
CA PHE A 221 16.57 -5.87 16.40
C PHE A 221 18.00 -5.43 16.75
N LEU A 222 18.63 -4.64 15.87
CA LEU A 222 20.02 -4.21 15.98
C LEU A 222 20.13 -2.70 15.69
N PRO A 223 19.58 -1.83 16.56
CA PRO A 223 19.69 -0.39 16.37
C PRO A 223 21.17 0.03 16.44
N THR A 224 21.65 0.70 15.39
CA THR A 224 23.01 1.21 15.25
C THR A 224 22.98 2.69 14.87
N ILE A 225 24.14 3.34 14.85
CA ILE A 225 24.28 4.72 14.34
C ILE A 225 23.82 4.87 12.87
N PHE A 226 23.76 3.77 12.10
CA PHE A 226 23.31 3.76 10.71
C PHE A 226 21.84 3.35 10.55
N SER A 227 21.12 3.10 11.65
CA SER A 227 19.70 2.72 11.61
C SER A 227 18.82 3.69 10.80
N PRO A 228 19.01 5.02 10.86
CA PRO A 228 18.24 5.95 10.01
C PRO A 228 18.41 5.70 8.51
N LEU A 229 19.62 5.39 8.07
CA LEU A 229 19.93 5.12 6.67
C LEU A 229 19.34 3.77 6.22
N ILE A 230 19.45 2.76 7.09
CA ILE A 230 18.94 1.41 6.83
C ILE A 230 17.40 1.42 6.78
N GLU A 231 16.75 2.18 7.67
CA GLU A 231 15.30 2.37 7.65
C GLU A 231 14.83 2.98 6.32
N ARG A 232 15.48 4.07 5.88
CA ARG A 232 15.20 4.72 4.58
C ARG A 232 15.36 3.76 3.42
N ALA A 233 16.41 2.94 3.42
CA ALA A 233 16.59 1.92 2.40
C ALA A 233 15.39 0.96 2.31
N GLY A 234 14.80 0.58 3.46
CA GLY A 234 13.60 -0.25 3.53
C GLY A 234 12.31 0.43 3.04
N ILE A 235 12.24 1.77 3.08
CA ILE A 235 11.11 2.53 2.53
C ILE A 235 11.32 2.75 1.02
N TYR A 236 12.54 3.07 0.61
CA TYR A 236 12.87 3.34 -0.79
C TYR A 236 12.66 2.13 -1.68
N THR A 237 12.82 0.90 -1.17
CA THR A 237 12.44 -0.31 -1.90
C THR A 237 10.96 -0.33 -2.27
N ILE A 238 10.08 0.11 -1.35
CA ILE A 238 8.64 0.21 -1.56
C ILE A 238 8.33 1.30 -2.60
N MET A 239 8.91 2.49 -2.44
CA MET A 239 8.68 3.61 -3.37
C MET A 239 9.15 3.30 -4.79
N MET A 240 10.34 2.72 -4.93
CA MET A 240 10.87 2.31 -6.23
C MET A 240 10.03 1.19 -6.87
N TRP A 241 9.54 0.25 -6.05
CA TRP A 241 8.65 -0.78 -6.53
C TRP A 241 7.32 -0.22 -7.03
N GLU A 242 6.74 0.74 -6.31
CA GLU A 242 5.48 1.37 -6.71
C GLU A 242 5.61 2.08 -8.07
N ILE A 243 6.69 2.84 -8.25
CA ILE A 243 7.00 3.50 -9.52
C ILE A 243 7.07 2.46 -10.65
N LEU A 244 7.81 1.38 -10.45
CA LEU A 244 7.95 0.32 -11.45
C LEU A 244 6.66 -0.47 -11.68
N ALA A 245 5.83 -0.64 -10.65
CA ALA A 245 4.53 -1.28 -10.74
C ALA A 245 3.59 -0.49 -11.65
N GLY A 246 3.53 0.84 -11.47
CA GLY A 246 2.76 1.73 -12.33
C GLY A 246 3.16 1.61 -13.81
N PHE A 247 4.47 1.67 -14.10
CA PHE A 247 4.97 1.47 -15.47
C PHE A 247 4.69 0.06 -16.02
N ALA A 248 4.82 -0.98 -15.20
CA ALA A 248 4.54 -2.36 -15.61
C ALA A 248 3.07 -2.55 -16.00
N ILE A 249 2.14 -1.94 -15.24
CA ILE A 249 0.70 -1.96 -15.52
C ILE A 249 0.40 -1.22 -16.82
N ILE A 250 0.91 0.01 -17.01
CA ILE A 250 0.70 0.79 -18.23
C ILE A 250 1.21 0.02 -19.47
N LYS A 251 2.41 -0.57 -19.37
CA LYS A 251 2.99 -1.40 -20.44
C LYS A 251 2.11 -2.61 -20.78
N ARG A 252 1.43 -3.19 -19.78
CA ARG A 252 0.52 -4.32 -19.98
C ARG A 252 -0.79 -3.89 -20.64
N LEU A 253 -1.39 -2.79 -20.18
CA LEU A 253 -2.65 -2.27 -20.71
C LEU A 253 -2.55 -1.94 -22.21
N ARG A 254 -1.43 -1.34 -22.66
CA ARG A 254 -1.19 -1.05 -24.08
C ARG A 254 -1.16 -2.29 -24.99
N LYS A 255 -0.85 -3.48 -24.44
CA LYS A 255 -0.75 -4.73 -25.20
C LYS A 255 -2.08 -5.50 -25.28
N ILE A 256 -3.17 -5.00 -24.71
CA ILE A 256 -4.48 -5.68 -24.74
C ILE A 256 -5.18 -5.35 -26.07
N PRO A 257 -5.46 -6.34 -26.95
CA PRO A 257 -6.03 -6.12 -28.29
C PRO A 257 -7.42 -5.44 -28.30
N SER A 258 -8.20 -5.62 -27.23
CA SER A 258 -9.57 -5.05 -27.13
C SER A 258 -9.60 -3.53 -26.89
N LEU A 259 -8.45 -2.90 -26.62
CA LEU A 259 -8.31 -1.45 -26.49
C LEU A 259 -7.74 -0.79 -27.75
N THR A 260 -7.22 -1.59 -28.69
CA THR A 260 -6.49 -1.12 -29.89
C THR A 260 -7.26 -1.29 -31.18
N ARG A 261 -8.34 -2.08 -31.21
CA ARG A 261 -9.23 -2.14 -32.38
C ARG A 261 -10.25 -1.00 -32.35
N PRO A 262 -10.32 -0.15 -33.39
CA PRO A 262 -11.46 0.75 -33.56
C PRO A 262 -12.73 -0.10 -33.62
N ILE A 263 -13.83 0.46 -33.11
CA ILE A 263 -15.15 -0.13 -33.31
C ILE A 263 -15.40 -0.02 -34.81
N GLU A 264 -15.29 -1.11 -35.54
CA GLU A 264 -15.78 -1.16 -36.91
C GLU A 264 -17.30 -0.97 -36.82
N THR A 265 -17.74 0.22 -37.23
CA THR A 265 -19.14 0.62 -37.40
C THR A 265 -19.68 0.06 -38.70
#